data_AF-A0A8H6HM05-F1
#
_entry.id   AF-A0A8H6HM05-F1
#
_cell.length_a   1.000
_cell.length_b   1.000
_cell.length_c   1.000
_cell.angle_alpha   90.00
_cell.angle_beta   90.00
_cell.angle_gamma   90.00
#
_symmetry.space_group_name_H-M   'P 1'
#
loop_
_entity.id
_entity.type
_entity.pdbx_description
1 polymer ?
#
loop_
_entity_poly.entity_id
_entity_poly.type
_entity_poly.pdbx_seq_one_letter_code
_entity_poly.pdbx_strand_id
1 'polypeptide(L)'
;MRSTARLSSFDSLHSSGIPMSLACLLLPNTTKITYRLLQHMRAWMEREGLRRAGLRFMRWVLAIILIINVKSWPILWHIRLSRPVARVLLRDFWHKLRVRLSSRAVAHRLEDEWLDSVPLVGTNPFEYQGVYRTRATFDECDYNIHLSNSSYAKVLDISRFEALVQLFPLLFRSGAGMALGASHFHFIREIPAMQKFEIRTTIGSWDRKWLYLVSKFVTQSASTSKPHFQSRDTHPPYSSQCTSEVQYSNNTATPQSPDVSPSPTASSSSESLFDAIHAPSSSSSSISLPSLPSKSNFFYEPDGSLVHTVVVAKLCFKAGRLSIPPSIVLASNGFTTPTSSRRVTLSSSRDSHPQLALPSHWAKLKRIAFPAHGGSIAKLYAFYRGGWRDAQDVNRDSELWWETALGGYVEVHRSAALTDLRGLQEGLECARSL
;
A
#
# COMPACT_ATOMS: atom_id res chain seq x y z
N MET A 1 62.47 -2.86 25.72
CA MET A 1 61.61 -3.50 26.76
C MET A 1 60.76 -4.57 26.07
N ARG A 2 60.48 -5.72 26.71
CA ARG A 2 59.63 -6.84 26.22
C ARG A 2 60.02 -7.55 24.88
N SER A 3 60.75 -8.65 25.03
CA SER A 3 60.50 -9.95 24.37
C SER A 3 60.21 -10.02 22.85
N THR A 4 61.27 -10.08 22.03
CA THR A 4 61.20 -10.52 20.62
C THR A 4 62.29 -11.55 20.27
N ALA A 5 62.40 -12.65 21.03
CA ALA A 5 63.42 -13.68 20.81
C ALA A 5 63.10 -15.07 21.41
N ARG A 6 62.09 -15.80 20.89
CA ARG A 6 61.97 -17.28 21.04
C ARG A 6 60.93 -17.96 20.13
N LEU A 7 61.12 -17.89 18.82
CA LEU A 7 60.37 -18.72 17.84
C LEU A 7 61.23 -19.42 16.77
N SER A 8 62.56 -19.27 16.84
CA SER A 8 63.53 -19.85 15.88
C SER A 8 63.90 -21.32 16.13
N SER A 9 63.27 -22.00 17.10
CA SER A 9 63.69 -23.33 17.57
C SER A 9 62.85 -24.51 17.05
N PHE A 10 61.88 -24.28 16.15
CA PHE A 10 61.09 -25.35 15.54
C PHE A 10 61.50 -25.65 14.10
N ASP A 11 61.77 -24.63 13.27
CA ASP A 11 62.18 -24.83 11.86
C ASP A 11 63.53 -25.55 11.74
N SER A 12 64.40 -25.42 12.75
CA SER A 12 65.69 -26.12 12.82
C SER A 12 65.58 -27.65 12.80
N LEU A 13 64.42 -28.24 13.18
CA LEU A 13 64.22 -29.69 13.16
C LEU A 13 63.90 -30.23 11.77
N HIS A 14 63.53 -29.37 10.81
CA HIS A 14 63.15 -29.80 9.46
C HIS A 14 64.34 -30.02 8.52
N SER A 15 65.55 -29.57 8.90
CA SER A 15 66.80 -29.75 8.14
C SER A 15 67.57 -31.02 8.51
N SER A 16 67.26 -31.64 9.64
CA SER A 16 67.72 -33.00 9.98
C SER A 16 66.69 -34.01 9.48
N GLY A 17 67.11 -35.04 8.73
CA GLY A 17 66.25 -36.07 8.13
C GLY A 17 65.58 -37.05 9.12
N ILE A 18 65.18 -36.57 10.29
CA ILE A 18 64.51 -37.34 11.34
C ILE A 18 63.01 -37.41 11.00
N PRO A 19 62.42 -38.60 10.75
CA PRO A 19 60.99 -38.70 10.52
C PRO A 19 60.21 -38.27 11.77
N MET A 20 59.09 -37.57 11.59
CA MET A 20 58.25 -37.00 12.67
C MET A 20 57.78 -38.01 13.75
N SER A 21 57.89 -39.31 13.50
CA SER A 21 57.68 -40.37 14.50
C SER A 21 58.70 -40.32 15.65
N LEU A 22 59.95 -39.96 15.38
CA LEU A 22 61.04 -39.92 16.38
C LEU A 22 60.92 -38.71 17.31
N ALA A 23 60.60 -37.53 16.78
CA ALA A 23 60.36 -36.32 17.59
C ALA A 23 59.23 -36.51 18.63
N CYS A 24 58.22 -37.33 18.32
CA CYS A 24 57.15 -37.67 19.25
C CYS A 24 57.61 -38.45 20.49
N LEU A 25 58.77 -39.10 20.50
CA LEU A 25 59.22 -39.91 21.65
C LEU A 25 59.64 -39.06 22.86
N LEU A 26 60.12 -37.83 22.64
CA LEU A 26 60.62 -36.94 23.70
C LEU A 26 59.51 -36.14 24.42
N LEU A 27 58.28 -36.16 23.91
CA LEU A 27 57.16 -35.43 24.51
C LEU A 27 56.58 -36.15 25.74
N PRO A 28 56.06 -35.42 26.76
CA PRO A 28 55.27 -36.00 27.84
C PRO A 28 54.09 -36.86 27.34
N ASN A 29 53.68 -37.85 28.14
CA ASN A 29 52.63 -38.80 27.74
C ASN A 29 51.27 -38.13 27.48
N THR A 30 50.95 -37.05 28.20
CA THR A 30 49.76 -36.23 27.93
C THR A 30 49.77 -35.62 26.53
N THR A 31 50.88 -35.00 26.11
CA THR A 31 51.07 -34.47 24.75
C THR A 31 51.06 -35.56 23.67
N LYS A 32 51.58 -36.76 23.94
CA LYS A 32 51.48 -37.91 23.04
C LYS A 32 50.02 -38.36 22.85
N ILE A 33 49.23 -38.38 23.92
CA ILE A 33 47.81 -38.76 23.90
C ILE A 33 47.00 -37.72 23.11
N THR A 34 47.17 -36.42 23.39
CA THR A 34 46.47 -35.36 22.65
C THR A 34 46.85 -35.33 21.18
N TYR A 35 48.12 -35.56 20.82
CA TYR A 35 48.54 -35.64 19.42
C TYR A 35 47.91 -36.83 18.68
N ARG A 36 47.85 -38.02 19.31
CA ARG A 36 47.15 -39.19 18.73
C ARG A 36 45.64 -38.95 18.59
N LEU A 37 45.00 -38.30 19.56
CA LEU A 37 43.60 -37.90 19.48
C LEU A 37 43.36 -36.94 18.30
N LEU A 38 44.19 -35.91 18.14
CA LEU A 38 44.11 -34.98 17.01
C LEU A 38 44.35 -35.68 15.66
N GLN A 39 45.30 -36.62 15.58
CA GLN A 39 45.51 -37.44 14.38
C GLN A 39 44.31 -38.34 14.07
N HIS A 40 43.71 -39.00 15.06
CA HIS A 40 42.51 -39.82 14.85
C HIS A 40 41.29 -38.99 14.48
N MET A 41 41.07 -37.82 15.12
CA MET A 41 40.02 -36.88 14.74
C MET A 41 40.23 -36.37 13.31
N ARG A 42 41.47 -36.01 12.94
CA ARG A 42 41.83 -35.61 11.57
C ARG A 42 41.54 -36.72 10.57
N ALA A 43 42.04 -37.95 10.80
CA ALA A 43 41.80 -39.10 9.94
C ALA A 43 40.30 -39.47 9.84
N TRP A 44 39.52 -39.23 10.89
CA TRP A 44 38.07 -39.41 10.91
C TRP A 44 37.33 -38.34 10.08
N MET A 45 37.74 -37.07 10.17
CA MET A 45 37.27 -35.97 9.30
C MET A 45 37.78 -36.07 7.85
N GLU A 46 38.89 -36.77 7.62
CA GLU A 46 39.45 -37.10 6.31
C GLU A 46 38.75 -38.30 5.65
N ARG A 47 37.85 -39.02 6.35
CA ARG A 47 37.05 -40.09 5.75
C ARG A 47 36.19 -39.56 4.61
N GLU A 48 36.45 -40.07 3.41
CA GLU A 48 35.77 -39.76 2.15
C GLU A 48 34.24 -39.86 2.23
N GLY A 49 33.72 -40.72 3.11
CA GLY A 49 32.28 -40.85 3.39
C GLY A 49 31.70 -39.69 4.21
N LEU A 50 32.40 -39.22 5.25
CA LEU A 50 31.98 -38.06 6.06
C LEU A 50 32.06 -36.78 5.23
N ARG A 51 33.13 -36.60 4.45
CA ARG A 51 33.28 -35.45 3.54
C ARG A 51 32.13 -35.37 2.54
N ARG A 52 31.80 -36.48 1.88
CA ARG A 52 30.64 -36.57 0.97
C ARG A 52 29.28 -36.51 1.66
N ALA A 53 29.18 -36.81 2.95
CA ALA A 53 27.95 -36.58 3.74
C ALA A 53 27.79 -35.09 4.07
N GLY A 54 28.83 -34.44 4.61
CA GLY A 54 28.85 -33.01 4.93
C GLY A 54 28.61 -32.13 3.70
N LEU A 55 29.25 -32.43 2.56
CA LEU A 55 29.00 -31.73 1.30
C LEU A 55 27.56 -31.89 0.79
N ARG A 56 26.92 -33.06 0.97
CA ARG A 56 25.50 -33.25 0.65
C ARG A 56 24.60 -32.45 1.60
N PHE A 57 24.89 -32.46 2.90
CA PHE A 57 24.16 -31.65 3.89
C PHE A 57 24.26 -30.16 3.56
N MET A 58 25.46 -29.62 3.34
CA MET A 58 25.67 -28.21 2.99
C MET A 58 24.97 -27.82 1.67
N ARG A 59 24.92 -28.72 0.68
CA ARG A 59 24.14 -28.50 -0.56
C ARG A 59 22.64 -28.41 -0.30
N TRP A 60 22.08 -29.24 0.59
CA TRP A 60 20.69 -29.15 0.99
C TRP A 60 20.39 -27.90 1.82
N VAL A 61 21.26 -27.53 2.77
CA VAL A 61 21.14 -26.28 3.55
C VAL A 61 21.15 -25.07 2.62
N LEU A 62 22.09 -25.00 1.67
CA LEU A 62 22.15 -23.93 0.68
C LEU A 62 20.88 -23.89 -0.20
N ALA A 63 20.40 -25.04 -0.67
CA ALA A 63 19.15 -25.11 -1.45
C ALA A 63 17.94 -24.61 -0.64
N ILE A 64 17.82 -24.99 0.64
CA ILE A 64 16.77 -24.53 1.54
C ILE A 64 16.85 -23.01 1.76
N ILE A 65 18.04 -22.47 2.02
CA ILE A 65 18.26 -21.02 2.16
C ILE A 65 17.85 -20.28 0.88
N LEU A 66 18.24 -20.78 -0.30
CA LEU A 66 17.89 -20.18 -1.59
C LEU A 66 16.38 -20.23 -1.88
N ILE A 67 15.69 -21.31 -1.51
CA ILE A 67 14.24 -21.47 -1.64
C ILE A 67 13.49 -20.54 -0.69
N ILE A 68 13.91 -20.46 0.58
CA ILE A 68 13.32 -19.54 1.57
C ILE A 68 13.46 -18.09 1.11
N ASN A 69 14.62 -17.72 0.57
CA ASN A 69 14.93 -16.36 0.09
C ASN A 69 14.47 -16.06 -1.34
N VAL A 70 13.68 -16.93 -1.98
CA VAL A 70 13.31 -16.80 -3.41
C VAL A 70 12.75 -15.43 -3.77
N LYS A 71 11.87 -14.88 -2.92
CA LYS A 71 11.21 -13.58 -3.09
C LYS A 71 12.15 -12.36 -3.02
N SER A 72 13.40 -12.57 -2.61
CA SER A 72 14.46 -11.57 -2.47
C SER A 72 15.67 -11.86 -3.39
N TRP A 73 15.56 -12.82 -4.31
CA TRP A 73 16.52 -12.96 -5.39
C TRP A 73 16.61 -11.68 -6.26
N PRO A 74 17.80 -11.36 -6.81
CA PRO A 74 17.95 -10.31 -7.81
C PRO A 74 16.95 -10.45 -8.97
N ILE A 75 16.54 -9.33 -9.56
CA ILE A 75 15.56 -9.24 -10.66
C ILE A 75 14.12 -9.65 -10.27
N LEU A 76 13.89 -10.60 -9.33
CA LEU A 76 12.55 -11.08 -9.03
C LEU A 76 11.63 -10.01 -8.41
N TRP A 77 12.17 -9.04 -7.66
CA TRP A 77 11.39 -7.86 -7.25
C TRP A 77 10.89 -7.05 -8.46
N HIS A 78 11.73 -6.80 -9.47
CA HIS A 78 11.33 -6.13 -10.70
C HIS A 78 10.29 -6.94 -11.48
N ILE A 79 10.38 -8.28 -11.49
CA ILE A 79 9.36 -9.17 -12.09
C ILE A 79 8.03 -9.07 -11.33
N ARG A 80 8.06 -9.09 -9.98
CA ARG A 80 6.86 -8.93 -9.13
C ARG A 80 6.20 -7.57 -9.36
N LEU A 81 6.98 -6.48 -9.33
CA LEU A 81 6.51 -5.10 -9.53
C LEU A 81 6.00 -4.85 -10.95
N SER A 82 6.68 -5.40 -11.98
CA SER A 82 6.27 -5.20 -13.38
C SER A 82 5.11 -6.09 -13.80
N ARG A 83 4.80 -7.20 -13.13
CA ARG A 83 3.73 -8.15 -13.55
C ARG A 83 2.34 -7.51 -13.79
N PRO A 84 1.84 -6.52 -13.03
CA PRO A 84 0.62 -5.78 -13.36
C PRO A 84 0.77 -4.94 -14.63
N VAL A 85 1.89 -4.22 -14.76
CA VAL A 85 2.21 -3.36 -15.91
C VAL A 85 2.39 -4.18 -17.18
N ALA A 86 3.15 -5.28 -17.12
CA ALA A 86 3.40 -6.18 -18.24
C ALA A 86 2.11 -6.80 -18.77
N ARG A 87 1.14 -7.15 -17.91
CA ARG A 87 -0.21 -7.56 -18.35
C ARG A 87 -0.91 -6.46 -19.16
N VAL A 88 -0.86 -5.21 -18.72
CA VAL A 88 -1.54 -4.10 -19.40
C VAL A 88 -0.79 -3.63 -20.65
N LEU A 89 0.54 -3.56 -20.63
CA LEU A 89 1.38 -3.27 -21.80
C LEU A 89 1.25 -4.36 -22.87
N LEU A 90 1.16 -5.64 -22.48
CA LEU A 90 0.92 -6.73 -23.42
C LEU A 90 -0.49 -6.67 -24.02
N ARG A 91 -1.52 -6.36 -23.21
CA ARG A 91 -2.89 -6.09 -23.70
C ARG A 91 -2.92 -4.90 -24.68
N ASP A 92 -2.23 -3.81 -24.33
CA ASP A 92 -2.11 -2.60 -25.16
C ASP A 92 -1.32 -2.85 -26.44
N PHE A 93 -0.27 -3.68 -26.40
CA PHE A 93 0.49 -4.13 -27.56
C PHE A 93 -0.36 -4.97 -28.53
N TRP A 94 -1.04 -6.01 -28.05
CA TRP A 94 -1.91 -6.85 -28.89
C TRP A 94 -3.08 -6.04 -29.48
N HIS A 95 -3.64 -5.12 -28.68
CA HIS A 95 -4.64 -4.16 -29.14
C HIS A 95 -4.09 -3.27 -30.28
N LYS A 96 -2.94 -2.61 -30.07
CA LYS A 96 -2.29 -1.76 -31.09
C LYS A 96 -1.89 -2.54 -32.33
N LEU A 97 -1.51 -3.82 -32.21
CA LEU A 97 -1.24 -4.70 -33.34
C LEU A 97 -2.53 -5.00 -34.12
N ARG A 98 -3.62 -5.39 -33.44
CA ARG A 98 -4.94 -5.60 -34.07
C ARG A 98 -5.43 -4.34 -34.79
N VAL A 99 -5.28 -3.17 -34.19
CA VAL A 99 -5.65 -1.87 -34.77
C VAL A 99 -4.79 -1.54 -36.01
N ARG A 100 -3.48 -1.79 -35.98
CA ARG A 100 -2.57 -1.60 -37.14
C ARG A 100 -2.85 -2.56 -38.30
N LEU A 101 -3.33 -3.77 -38.02
CA LEU A 101 -3.71 -4.77 -39.03
C LEU A 101 -5.15 -4.61 -39.53
N SER A 102 -5.91 -3.64 -39.00
CA SER A 102 -7.31 -3.38 -39.37
C SER A 102 -7.42 -2.26 -40.41
N SER A 103 -8.51 -2.26 -41.19
CA SER A 103 -8.86 -1.10 -42.03
C SER A 103 -9.17 0.13 -41.17
N ARG A 104 -9.01 1.35 -41.71
CA ARG A 104 -9.14 2.61 -40.93
C ARG A 104 -10.46 2.71 -40.15
N ALA A 105 -11.59 2.32 -40.74
CA ALA A 105 -12.89 2.34 -40.08
C ALA A 105 -12.97 1.35 -38.90
N VAL A 106 -12.45 0.13 -39.07
CA VAL A 106 -12.39 -0.89 -38.01
C VAL A 106 -11.39 -0.47 -36.92
N ALA A 107 -10.24 0.10 -37.30
CA ALA A 107 -9.25 0.64 -36.37
C ALA A 107 -9.84 1.76 -35.49
N HIS A 108 -10.61 2.69 -36.06
CA HIS A 108 -11.30 3.74 -35.32
C HIS A 108 -12.33 3.16 -34.34
N ARG A 109 -13.13 2.19 -34.77
CA ARG A 109 -14.11 1.49 -33.92
C ARG A 109 -13.44 0.74 -32.77
N LEU A 110 -12.36 0.00 -33.03
CA LEU A 110 -11.62 -0.75 -32.00
C LEU A 110 -10.99 0.16 -30.95
N GLU A 111 -10.46 1.32 -31.34
CA GLU A 111 -9.94 2.32 -30.39
C GLU A 111 -11.04 2.87 -29.46
N ASP A 112 -12.26 3.05 -29.97
CA ASP A 112 -13.40 3.55 -29.19
C ASP A 112 -14.02 2.46 -28.28
N GLU A 113 -14.16 1.23 -28.79
CA GLU A 113 -14.54 0.04 -28.00
C GLU A 113 -13.52 -0.23 -26.87
N TRP A 114 -12.22 0.02 -27.12
CA TRP A 114 -11.18 -0.09 -26.09
C TRP A 114 -11.33 0.96 -24.99
N LEU A 115 -11.67 2.20 -25.35
CA LEU A 115 -11.91 3.28 -24.39
C LEU A 115 -13.09 2.96 -23.48
N ASP A 116 -14.21 2.53 -24.04
CA ASP A 116 -15.41 2.21 -23.26
C ASP A 116 -15.27 0.89 -22.47
N SER A 117 -14.20 0.12 -22.70
CA SER A 117 -13.80 -1.04 -21.89
C SER A 117 -12.91 -0.71 -20.68
N VAL A 118 -12.63 0.57 -20.41
CA VAL A 118 -11.87 1.01 -19.21
C VAL A 118 -12.68 0.71 -17.94
N PRO A 119 -12.15 -0.07 -16.97
CA PRO A 119 -12.98 -0.77 -15.97
C PRO A 119 -13.56 0.09 -14.84
N LEU A 120 -13.48 1.43 -14.93
CA LEU A 120 -13.90 2.39 -13.90
C LEU A 120 -14.68 3.60 -14.45
N VAL A 121 -15.02 3.60 -15.74
CA VAL A 121 -15.80 4.69 -16.36
C VAL A 121 -17.19 4.75 -15.74
N GLY A 122 -17.64 5.94 -15.35
CA GLY A 122 -18.92 6.14 -14.67
C GLY A 122 -18.89 5.92 -13.15
N THR A 123 -17.73 5.58 -12.56
CA THR A 123 -17.62 5.36 -11.10
C THR A 123 -17.24 6.62 -10.31
N ASN A 124 -17.61 6.62 -9.03
CA ASN A 124 -17.15 7.61 -8.06
C ASN A 124 -15.69 7.28 -7.63
N PRO A 125 -14.75 8.25 -7.64
CA PRO A 125 -13.35 7.98 -7.28
C PRO A 125 -13.17 7.46 -5.85
N PHE A 126 -14.07 7.79 -4.91
CA PHE A 126 -14.02 7.33 -3.52
C PHE A 126 -14.60 5.92 -3.31
N GLU A 127 -15.24 5.34 -4.34
CA GLU A 127 -15.69 3.93 -4.30
C GLU A 127 -14.60 2.95 -4.74
N TYR A 128 -13.50 3.42 -5.34
CA TYR A 128 -12.40 2.55 -5.74
C TYR A 128 -11.69 1.92 -4.54
N GLN A 129 -11.67 0.59 -4.50
CA GLN A 129 -10.84 -0.19 -3.57
C GLN A 129 -10.07 -1.28 -4.32
N GLY A 130 -8.78 -1.06 -4.54
CA GLY A 130 -7.86 -2.08 -5.05
C GLY A 130 -7.37 -2.99 -3.93
N VAL A 131 -7.43 -4.31 -4.12
CA VAL A 131 -7.01 -5.30 -3.10
C VAL A 131 -5.89 -6.19 -3.61
N TYR A 132 -4.69 -6.03 -3.07
CA TYR A 132 -3.53 -6.90 -3.31
C TYR A 132 -3.41 -7.95 -2.20
N ARG A 133 -3.11 -9.21 -2.53
CA ARG A 133 -3.07 -10.33 -1.56
C ARG A 133 -1.73 -11.02 -1.58
N THR A 134 -1.15 -11.26 -0.41
CA THR A 134 0.16 -11.91 -0.25
C THR A 134 0.27 -12.62 1.11
N ARG A 135 1.47 -13.12 1.42
CA ARG A 135 1.85 -13.70 2.71
C ARG A 135 3.20 -13.11 3.12
N ALA A 136 3.36 -12.74 4.39
CA ALA A 136 4.68 -12.43 4.95
C ALA A 136 5.52 -13.71 4.92
N THR A 137 6.58 -13.77 4.12
CA THR A 137 7.50 -14.94 4.10
C THR A 137 8.73 -14.63 4.93
N PHE A 138 9.46 -15.65 5.35
CA PHE A 138 10.63 -15.49 6.21
C PHE A 138 11.68 -14.52 5.64
N ASP A 139 11.84 -14.42 4.31
CA ASP A 139 12.72 -13.47 3.62
C ASP A 139 12.22 -12.01 3.57
N GLU A 140 10.96 -11.80 3.96
CA GLU A 140 10.35 -10.48 4.14
C GLU A 140 10.21 -10.13 5.64
N CYS A 141 10.61 -11.02 6.55
CA CYS A 141 10.58 -10.81 8.00
C CYS A 141 11.93 -10.31 8.55
N ASP A 142 11.92 -9.75 9.76
CA ASP A 142 13.15 -9.41 10.51
C ASP A 142 13.41 -10.38 11.68
N TYR A 143 14.34 -9.99 12.58
CA TYR A 143 14.79 -10.81 13.70
C TYR A 143 13.71 -11.08 14.75
N ASN A 144 12.62 -10.31 14.79
CA ASN A 144 11.46 -10.56 15.65
C ASN A 144 10.45 -11.52 15.02
N ILE A 145 10.71 -12.05 13.81
CA ILE A 145 9.86 -13.03 13.12
C ILE A 145 8.48 -12.46 12.71
N HIS A 146 8.41 -11.14 12.49
CA HIS A 146 7.31 -10.46 11.80
C HIS A 146 7.78 -9.75 10.52
N LEU A 147 6.85 -9.34 9.65
CA LEU A 147 7.11 -8.56 8.45
C LEU A 147 7.89 -7.29 8.79
N SER A 148 9.07 -7.10 8.18
CA SER A 148 9.96 -5.99 8.53
C SER A 148 9.45 -4.64 8.03
N ASN A 149 9.81 -3.56 8.72
CA ASN A 149 9.42 -2.18 8.36
C ASN A 149 9.80 -1.83 6.90
N SER A 150 10.94 -2.32 6.40
CA SER A 150 11.33 -2.20 4.99
C SER A 150 10.49 -3.06 4.02
N SER A 151 10.04 -4.24 4.46
CA SER A 151 9.19 -5.11 3.66
C SER A 151 7.78 -4.54 3.44
N TYR A 152 7.23 -3.78 4.39
CA TYR A 152 5.99 -3.03 4.18
C TYR A 152 6.10 -2.13 2.93
N ALA A 153 7.19 -1.36 2.79
CA ALA A 153 7.41 -0.52 1.60
C ALA A 153 7.63 -1.36 0.32
N LYS A 154 8.51 -2.37 0.37
CA LYS A 154 8.81 -3.31 -0.73
C LYS A 154 7.57 -3.94 -1.36
N VAL A 155 6.57 -4.28 -0.52
CA VAL A 155 5.31 -4.91 -0.94
C VAL A 155 4.25 -3.86 -1.31
N LEU A 156 4.21 -2.73 -0.60
CA LEU A 156 3.31 -1.62 -0.93
C LEU A 156 3.53 -1.11 -2.34
N ASP A 157 4.78 -1.00 -2.81
CA ASP A 157 5.05 -0.54 -4.17
C ASP A 157 4.39 -1.42 -5.23
N ILE A 158 4.37 -2.74 -5.04
CA ILE A 158 3.70 -3.70 -5.94
C ILE A 158 2.19 -3.49 -5.91
N SER A 159 1.59 -3.39 -4.71
CA SER A 159 0.15 -3.16 -4.54
C SER A 159 -0.29 -1.81 -5.13
N ARG A 160 0.47 -0.74 -4.85
CA ARG A 160 0.19 0.60 -5.34
C ARG A 160 0.26 0.62 -6.86
N PHE A 161 1.27 -0.01 -7.48
CA PHE A 161 1.42 0.01 -8.94
C PHE A 161 0.34 -0.83 -9.66
N GLU A 162 -0.12 -1.93 -9.04
CA GLU A 162 -1.31 -2.66 -9.54
C GLU A 162 -2.58 -1.80 -9.48
N ALA A 163 -2.81 -1.06 -8.38
CA ALA A 163 -3.95 -0.17 -8.25
C ALA A 163 -3.90 1.01 -9.24
N LEU A 164 -2.74 1.65 -9.39
CA LEU A 164 -2.53 2.80 -10.27
C LEU A 164 -2.79 2.47 -11.74
N VAL A 165 -2.40 1.28 -12.20
CA VAL A 165 -2.63 0.81 -13.57
C VAL A 165 -4.10 0.46 -13.85
N GLN A 166 -4.90 0.18 -12.81
CA GLN A 166 -6.37 0.07 -12.91
C GLN A 166 -7.04 1.44 -12.92
N LEU A 167 -6.59 2.35 -12.03
CA LEU A 167 -7.11 3.72 -11.88
C LEU A 167 -6.86 4.61 -13.11
N PHE A 168 -5.66 4.54 -13.70
CA PHE A 168 -5.17 5.55 -14.64
C PHE A 168 -4.67 5.00 -16.01
N PRO A 169 -5.37 4.08 -16.69
CA PRO A 169 -4.90 3.48 -17.94
C PRO A 169 -4.68 4.49 -19.07
N LEU A 170 -5.45 5.59 -19.14
CA LEU A 170 -5.29 6.63 -20.17
C LEU A 170 -4.12 7.57 -19.88
N LEU A 171 -3.75 7.74 -18.61
CA LEU A 171 -2.51 8.44 -18.25
C LEU A 171 -1.32 7.68 -18.85
N PHE A 172 -1.17 6.40 -18.49
CA PHE A 172 -0.04 5.58 -18.96
C PHE A 172 -0.06 5.35 -20.48
N ARG A 173 -1.23 5.13 -21.11
CA ARG A 173 -1.32 4.98 -22.58
C ARG A 173 -0.91 6.24 -23.34
N SER A 174 -1.04 7.42 -22.73
CA SER A 174 -0.58 8.70 -23.32
C SER A 174 0.93 8.93 -23.24
N GLY A 175 1.66 8.13 -22.45
CA GLY A 175 3.07 8.41 -22.11
C GLY A 175 3.24 9.46 -21.01
N ALA A 176 2.15 10.01 -20.47
CA ALA A 176 2.18 10.67 -19.17
C ALA A 176 2.41 9.63 -18.06
N GLY A 177 2.99 10.08 -16.96
CA GLY A 177 3.37 9.24 -15.83
C GLY A 177 3.10 9.93 -14.50
N MET A 178 3.79 9.46 -13.47
CA MET A 178 3.58 9.91 -12.10
C MET A 178 4.84 9.72 -11.26
N ALA A 179 4.96 10.53 -10.20
CA ALA A 179 6.02 10.44 -9.22
C ALA A 179 5.43 10.26 -7.81
N LEU A 180 6.03 9.36 -7.03
CA LEU A 180 5.81 9.29 -5.59
C LEU A 180 6.56 10.46 -4.94
N GLY A 181 5.83 11.36 -4.28
CA GLY A 181 6.42 12.48 -3.55
C GLY A 181 6.79 12.13 -2.12
N ALA A 182 5.97 11.27 -1.47
CA ALA A 182 6.22 10.76 -0.13
C ALA A 182 5.32 9.55 0.21
N SER A 183 5.64 8.80 1.27
CA SER A 183 4.75 7.80 1.89
C SER A 183 4.95 7.79 3.40
N HIS A 184 3.84 7.70 4.13
CA HIS A 184 3.79 7.90 5.58
C HIS A 184 3.17 6.67 6.22
N PHE A 185 4.00 5.85 6.85
CA PHE A 185 3.60 4.60 7.47
C PHE A 185 3.30 4.83 8.94
N HIS A 186 2.10 4.45 9.37
CA HIS A 186 1.73 4.33 10.77
C HIS A 186 1.53 2.84 11.09
N PHE A 187 2.55 2.24 11.72
CA PHE A 187 2.55 0.85 12.16
C PHE A 187 1.75 0.73 13.46
N ILE A 188 0.75 -0.16 13.48
CA ILE A 188 -0.23 -0.31 14.57
C ILE A 188 -0.07 -1.67 15.24
N ARG A 189 0.10 -2.73 14.44
CA ARG A 189 0.36 -4.11 14.87
C ARG A 189 1.29 -4.80 13.87
N GLU A 190 2.02 -5.79 14.37
CA GLU A 190 2.90 -6.63 13.57
C GLU A 190 2.13 -7.66 12.73
N ILE A 191 2.71 -8.06 11.59
CA ILE A 191 2.22 -9.19 10.78
C ILE A 191 3.21 -10.35 10.94
N PRO A 192 2.93 -11.35 11.81
CA PRO A 192 3.74 -12.53 12.01
C PRO A 192 4.17 -13.26 10.73
N ALA A 193 5.32 -13.92 10.80
CA ALA A 193 5.84 -14.75 9.71
C ALA A 193 4.80 -15.80 9.26
N MET A 194 4.76 -16.01 7.95
CA MET A 194 3.84 -16.88 7.24
C MET A 194 2.34 -16.50 7.35
N GLN A 195 1.97 -15.38 7.96
CA GLN A 195 0.58 -14.89 7.93
C GLN A 195 0.20 -14.35 6.54
N LYS A 196 -1.02 -14.69 6.07
CA LYS A 196 -1.63 -14.12 4.85
C LYS A 196 -2.21 -12.75 5.19
N PHE A 197 -1.99 -11.75 4.32
CA PHE A 197 -2.56 -10.41 4.48
C PHE A 197 -2.98 -9.79 3.15
N GLU A 198 -3.84 -8.79 3.24
CA GLU A 198 -4.29 -7.95 2.14
C GLU A 198 -3.71 -6.53 2.28
N ILE A 199 -3.44 -5.86 1.16
CA ILE A 199 -3.25 -4.41 1.11
C ILE A 199 -4.44 -3.84 0.35
N ARG A 200 -5.28 -3.07 1.06
CA ARG A 200 -6.47 -2.41 0.51
C ARG A 200 -6.13 -0.94 0.24
N THR A 201 -6.16 -0.54 -1.03
CA THR A 201 -5.78 0.81 -1.48
C THR A 201 -6.99 1.56 -2.04
N THR A 202 -7.25 2.74 -1.51
CA THR A 202 -8.34 3.64 -1.88
C THR A 202 -7.79 5.04 -2.22
N ILE A 203 -8.59 5.86 -2.91
CA ILE A 203 -8.32 7.30 -3.01
C ILE A 203 -8.79 7.95 -1.70
N GLY A 204 -7.89 8.68 -1.02
CA GLY A 204 -8.22 9.43 0.19
C GLY A 204 -8.77 10.82 -0.15
N SER A 205 -8.00 11.63 -0.88
CA SER A 205 -8.44 12.90 -1.46
C SER A 205 -7.40 13.42 -2.47
N TRP A 206 -7.58 14.63 -3.00
CA TRP A 206 -6.56 15.34 -3.80
C TRP A 206 -6.61 16.86 -3.58
N ASP A 207 -5.45 17.49 -3.73
CA ASP A 207 -5.27 18.93 -3.86
C ASP A 207 -4.96 19.33 -5.33
N ARG A 208 -4.50 20.57 -5.56
CA ARG A 208 -4.17 21.09 -6.90
C ARG A 208 -2.99 20.39 -7.60
N LYS A 209 -2.16 19.64 -6.86
CA LYS A 209 -0.88 19.04 -7.30
C LYS A 209 -0.71 17.59 -6.88
N TRP A 210 -1.25 17.19 -5.74
CA TRP A 210 -1.08 15.86 -5.16
C TRP A 210 -2.40 15.08 -5.06
N LEU A 211 -2.37 13.83 -5.51
CA LEU A 211 -3.35 12.79 -5.15
C LEU A 211 -2.85 12.06 -3.90
N TYR A 212 -3.74 11.80 -2.95
CA TYR A 212 -3.47 11.05 -1.73
C TYR A 212 -4.11 9.67 -1.86
N LEU A 213 -3.30 8.61 -1.91
CA LEU A 213 -3.80 7.24 -1.75
C LEU A 213 -3.66 6.80 -0.30
N VAL A 214 -4.67 6.10 0.20
CA VAL A 214 -4.66 5.45 1.52
C VAL A 214 -4.60 3.94 1.31
N SER A 215 -3.53 3.32 1.79
CA SER A 215 -3.29 1.88 1.70
C SER A 215 -3.25 1.28 3.11
N LYS A 216 -4.17 0.37 3.42
CA LYS A 216 -4.26 -0.33 4.70
C LYS A 216 -3.78 -1.77 4.56
N PHE A 217 -2.84 -2.17 5.40
CA PHE A 217 -2.43 -3.57 5.56
C PHE A 217 -3.39 -4.23 6.55
N VAL A 218 -4.10 -5.27 6.11
CA VAL A 218 -5.16 -5.90 6.89
C VAL A 218 -5.11 -7.42 6.83
N THR A 219 -5.61 -8.08 7.87
CA THR A 219 -5.81 -9.53 7.90
C THR A 219 -7.26 -9.84 8.26
N GLN A 220 -7.92 -10.66 7.45
CA GLN A 220 -9.29 -11.11 7.71
C GLN A 220 -9.37 -11.78 9.10
N SER A 221 -10.43 -11.48 9.86
CA SER A 221 -10.69 -12.17 11.12
C SER A 221 -10.89 -13.67 10.88
N ALA A 222 -10.34 -14.52 11.74
CA ALA A 222 -10.59 -15.96 11.71
C ALA A 222 -12.04 -16.32 12.14
N SER A 223 -12.79 -15.37 12.70
CA SER A 223 -14.16 -15.55 13.19
C SER A 223 -15.16 -14.74 12.38
N THR A 224 -15.65 -15.31 11.28
CA THR A 224 -17.00 -15.06 10.76
C THR A 224 -17.52 -16.32 10.09
N SER A 225 -18.06 -17.23 10.91
CA SER A 225 -19.02 -18.21 10.40
C SER A 225 -20.21 -17.48 9.76
N LYS A 226 -20.86 -18.10 8.77
CA LYS A 226 -21.92 -17.48 7.95
C LYS A 226 -22.97 -16.80 8.84
N PRO A 227 -23.42 -15.57 8.54
CA PRO A 227 -24.50 -14.96 9.30
C PRO A 227 -25.76 -15.80 9.18
N HIS A 228 -26.22 -16.36 10.30
CA HIS A 228 -27.51 -17.04 10.37
C HIS A 228 -28.60 -15.97 10.27
N PHE A 229 -29.27 -15.91 9.12
CA PHE A 229 -30.47 -15.09 8.98
C PHE A 229 -31.53 -15.69 9.92
N GLN A 230 -31.84 -15.01 11.01
CA GLN A 230 -32.99 -15.32 11.86
C GLN A 230 -34.06 -14.26 11.59
N SER A 231 -35.04 -14.63 10.76
CA SER A 231 -36.28 -13.89 10.61
C SER A 231 -37.01 -13.83 11.96
N ARG A 232 -37.20 -12.62 12.48
CA ARG A 232 -38.09 -12.35 13.62
C ARG A 232 -39.16 -11.35 13.21
N ASP A 233 -40.27 -11.88 12.71
CA ASP A 233 -41.56 -11.22 12.87
C ASP A 233 -42.01 -11.38 14.33
N THR A 234 -42.54 -10.31 14.94
CA THR A 234 -43.69 -10.26 15.88
C THR A 234 -43.81 -8.84 16.46
N HIS A 235 -45.04 -8.38 16.69
CA HIS A 235 -45.36 -7.05 17.20
C HIS A 235 -44.92 -6.80 18.68
N PRO A 236 -44.75 -5.54 19.10
CA PRO A 236 -44.43 -5.18 20.48
C PRO A 236 -45.67 -5.17 21.40
N PRO A 237 -45.45 -5.32 22.71
CA PRO A 237 -46.21 -4.56 23.70
C PRO A 237 -45.32 -3.65 24.57
N TYR A 238 -45.95 -2.65 25.17
CA TYR A 238 -45.37 -1.57 25.96
C TYR A 238 -45.20 -1.96 27.44
N SER A 239 -44.03 -1.67 28.04
CA SER A 239 -43.92 -1.15 29.41
C SER A 239 -42.47 -0.81 29.79
N SER A 240 -42.35 0.07 30.77
CA SER A 240 -41.10 0.64 31.29
C SER A 240 -40.45 -0.20 32.39
N GLN A 241 -39.11 -0.23 32.45
CA GLN A 241 -38.38 0.28 33.62
C GLN A 241 -36.88 0.46 33.32
N CYS A 242 -36.19 1.17 34.21
CA CYS A 242 -34.77 1.52 34.08
C CYS A 242 -34.00 1.03 35.31
N THR A 243 -32.99 0.19 35.09
CA THR A 243 -32.01 -0.21 36.11
C THR A 243 -30.62 -0.25 35.47
N SER A 244 -29.60 0.14 36.23
CA SER A 244 -28.21 0.21 35.78
C SER A 244 -27.37 -0.81 36.52
N GLU A 245 -26.68 -1.70 35.82
CA GLU A 245 -25.61 -2.51 36.40
C GLU A 245 -24.36 -2.44 35.51
N VAL A 246 -23.23 -2.11 36.13
CA VAL A 246 -21.90 -2.06 35.50
C VAL A 246 -21.05 -3.13 36.17
N GLN A 247 -20.82 -4.26 35.49
CA GLN A 247 -19.89 -5.27 35.97
C GLN A 247 -18.45 -4.89 35.58
N TYR A 248 -17.66 -4.55 36.59
CA TYR A 248 -16.21 -4.44 36.48
C TYR A 248 -15.56 -5.83 36.46
N SER A 249 -14.50 -5.99 35.67
CA SER A 249 -13.52 -7.07 35.82
C SER A 249 -12.12 -6.47 35.90
N ASN A 250 -11.53 -6.53 37.10
CA ASN A 250 -10.20 -5.98 37.39
C ASN A 250 -9.10 -7.02 37.15
N ASN A 251 -7.86 -6.52 36.98
CA ASN A 251 -6.54 -7.08 37.41
C ASN A 251 -5.45 -6.70 36.38
N THR A 252 -4.21 -6.33 36.71
CA THR A 252 -3.52 -5.85 37.95
C THR A 252 -2.24 -5.13 37.47
N ALA A 253 -1.65 -4.18 38.24
CA ALA A 253 -0.60 -3.29 37.73
C ALA A 253 0.58 -2.98 38.68
N THR A 254 1.71 -2.58 38.07
CA THR A 254 2.86 -1.82 38.65
C THR A 254 3.83 -2.58 39.61
N PRO A 255 5.03 -2.01 39.87
CA PRO A 255 5.21 -1.17 41.08
C PRO A 255 5.90 0.22 40.89
N GLN A 256 5.68 1.06 41.92
CA GLN A 256 5.87 2.53 42.14
C GLN A 256 7.29 3.13 41.94
N SER A 257 7.48 4.42 41.60
CA SER A 257 7.33 5.72 42.35
C SER A 257 8.32 5.89 43.52
N PRO A 258 8.84 7.12 43.84
CA PRO A 258 8.12 8.37 44.23
C PRO A 258 8.65 9.65 43.46
N ASP A 259 8.43 10.95 43.74
CA ASP A 259 7.38 11.87 44.29
C ASP A 259 7.82 13.35 43.92
N VAL A 260 7.24 14.53 44.26
CA VAL A 260 6.17 15.02 45.17
C VAL A 260 5.50 16.34 44.67
N SER A 261 4.53 16.86 45.44
CA SER A 261 3.75 18.13 45.43
C SER A 261 4.49 19.51 45.42
N PRO A 262 3.80 20.70 45.43
CA PRO A 262 2.46 21.09 44.91
C PRO A 262 2.42 22.46 44.13
N SER A 263 1.23 22.84 43.63
CA SER A 263 0.89 24.19 43.10
C SER A 263 0.09 25.05 44.10
N PRO A 264 -0.04 26.38 43.88
CA PRO A 264 -1.14 27.20 44.41
C PRO A 264 -2.06 27.77 43.29
N THR A 265 -3.22 28.29 43.71
CA THR A 265 -4.35 28.73 42.86
C THR A 265 -4.44 30.25 42.67
N ALA A 266 -5.00 30.71 41.55
CA ALA A 266 -5.66 32.01 41.43
C ALA A 266 -6.90 31.91 40.52
N SER A 267 -7.94 32.68 40.81
CA SER A 267 -9.23 32.64 40.10
C SER A 267 -9.83 34.05 39.94
N SER A 268 -10.51 34.28 38.81
CA SER A 268 -11.37 35.45 38.59
C SER A 268 -12.46 35.11 37.57
N SER A 269 -13.69 35.49 37.87
CA SER A 269 -14.91 35.17 37.10
C SER A 269 -15.48 36.42 36.40
N SER A 270 -16.75 36.35 35.94
CA SER A 270 -17.54 37.39 35.26
C SER A 270 -17.17 37.65 33.79
N GLU A 271 -18.11 37.91 32.87
CA GLU A 271 -19.57 37.75 32.97
C GLU A 271 -20.22 37.49 31.60
N SER A 272 -21.48 37.06 31.60
CA SER A 272 -22.30 36.85 30.41
C SER A 272 -23.38 37.92 30.28
N LEU A 273 -23.54 38.49 29.08
CA LEU A 273 -24.74 39.27 28.75
C LEU A 273 -25.46 38.64 27.56
N PHE A 274 -26.76 38.39 27.72
CA PHE A 274 -27.67 38.10 26.61
C PHE A 274 -28.08 39.42 25.95
N ASP A 275 -28.31 39.37 24.64
CA ASP A 275 -29.49 40.04 24.08
C ASP A 275 -29.97 39.31 22.82
N ALA A 276 -31.28 39.35 22.55
CA ALA A 276 -31.89 38.49 21.52
C ALA A 276 -33.04 39.18 20.77
N ILE A 277 -32.91 39.29 19.44
CA ILE A 277 -33.97 39.82 18.57
C ILE A 277 -34.23 38.86 17.39
N HIS A 278 -35.52 38.56 17.21
CA HIS A 278 -36.18 37.65 16.28
C HIS A 278 -35.57 37.40 14.90
N ALA A 279 -35.62 36.13 14.49
CA ALA A 279 -35.55 35.69 13.10
C ALA A 279 -36.95 35.32 12.56
N PRO A 280 -37.28 35.60 11.28
CA PRO A 280 -38.51 35.13 10.65
C PRO A 280 -38.38 33.66 10.20
N SER A 281 -39.46 32.90 10.34
CA SER A 281 -39.49 31.47 10.00
C SER A 281 -39.66 31.21 8.50
N SER A 282 -38.71 30.51 7.87
CA SER A 282 -38.86 29.95 6.52
C SER A 282 -38.66 28.43 6.54
N SER A 283 -39.64 27.67 6.08
CA SER A 283 -39.61 26.21 6.07
C SER A 283 -38.66 25.63 5.01
N SER A 284 -37.48 25.18 5.42
CA SER A 284 -36.56 24.42 4.58
C SER A 284 -36.59 22.93 4.95
N SER A 285 -36.95 22.06 4.01
CA SER A 285 -36.97 20.61 4.20
C SER A 285 -35.56 20.08 4.48
N SER A 286 -35.35 19.55 5.69
CA SER A 286 -34.07 19.01 6.13
C SER A 286 -33.72 17.72 5.39
N ILE A 287 -32.86 17.82 4.38
CA ILE A 287 -32.25 16.65 3.74
C ILE A 287 -31.42 15.94 4.83
N SER A 288 -31.86 14.75 5.23
CA SER A 288 -31.17 13.94 6.23
C SER A 288 -29.84 13.44 5.67
N LEU A 289 -28.75 14.12 6.03
CA LEU A 289 -27.39 13.63 5.78
C LEU A 289 -27.24 12.23 6.37
N PRO A 290 -26.61 11.27 5.67
CA PRO A 290 -26.26 9.98 6.24
C PRO A 290 -25.43 10.20 7.51
N SER A 291 -25.87 9.64 8.63
CA SER A 291 -25.16 9.76 9.91
C SER A 291 -23.71 9.30 9.76
N LEU A 292 -22.76 10.13 10.18
CA LEU A 292 -21.35 9.75 10.27
C LEU A 292 -21.24 8.43 11.07
N PRO A 293 -20.50 7.42 10.59
CA PRO A 293 -20.36 6.17 11.31
C PRO A 293 -19.76 6.44 12.69
N SER A 294 -20.42 5.94 13.74
CA SER A 294 -19.94 6.05 15.13
C SER A 294 -18.50 5.58 15.22
N LYS A 295 -17.59 6.45 15.73
CA LYS A 295 -16.12 6.29 15.81
C LYS A 295 -15.65 4.85 15.55
N SER A 296 -15.41 4.53 14.27
CA SER A 296 -15.05 3.18 13.86
C SER A 296 -13.80 2.73 14.61
N ASN A 297 -13.87 1.55 15.25
CA ASN A 297 -12.73 0.99 15.99
C ASN A 297 -11.47 1.03 15.11
N PHE A 298 -10.51 1.87 15.46
CA PHE A 298 -9.33 2.20 14.64
C PHE A 298 -8.54 0.98 14.16
N PHE A 299 -8.60 -0.11 14.94
CA PHE A 299 -7.96 -1.39 14.66
C PHE A 299 -8.71 -2.30 13.66
N TYR A 300 -9.92 -1.95 13.21
CA TYR A 300 -10.75 -2.85 12.40
C TYR A 300 -11.44 -2.13 11.22
N GLU A 301 -11.38 -2.74 10.05
CA GLU A 301 -12.20 -2.34 8.90
C GLU A 301 -13.68 -2.71 9.11
N PRO A 302 -14.62 -2.11 8.35
CA PRO A 302 -16.06 -2.42 8.45
C PRO A 302 -16.46 -3.88 8.16
N ASP A 303 -15.57 -4.70 7.59
CA ASP A 303 -15.75 -6.15 7.39
C ASP A 303 -15.15 -7.00 8.53
N GLY A 304 -14.71 -6.38 9.63
CA GLY A 304 -14.05 -7.06 10.74
C GLY A 304 -12.59 -7.44 10.47
N SER A 305 -12.00 -7.06 9.33
CA SER A 305 -10.57 -7.30 9.08
C SER A 305 -9.71 -6.43 10.00
N LEU A 306 -8.74 -7.07 10.68
CA LEU A 306 -7.79 -6.42 11.58
C LEU A 306 -6.81 -5.54 10.78
N VAL A 307 -6.64 -4.29 11.18
CA VAL A 307 -5.69 -3.32 10.60
C VAL A 307 -4.35 -3.40 11.32
N HIS A 308 -3.28 -3.54 10.55
CA HIS A 308 -1.89 -3.65 11.03
C HIS A 308 -1.06 -2.41 10.77
N THR A 309 -1.26 -1.77 9.62
CA THR A 309 -0.52 -0.56 9.22
C THR A 309 -1.38 0.26 8.27
N VAL A 310 -1.44 1.57 8.51
CA VAL A 310 -2.05 2.54 7.59
C VAL A 310 -0.94 3.31 6.90
N VAL A 311 -1.03 3.46 5.58
CA VAL A 311 -0.05 4.22 4.80
C VAL A 311 -0.75 5.26 3.94
N VAL A 312 -0.31 6.52 4.02
CA VAL A 312 -0.75 7.60 3.13
C VAL A 312 0.37 7.92 2.15
N ALA A 313 0.09 7.90 0.85
CA ALA A 313 1.07 8.18 -0.20
C ALA A 313 0.70 9.44 -1.00
N LYS A 314 1.61 10.43 -1.06
CA LYS A 314 1.44 11.66 -1.85
C LYS A 314 1.98 11.44 -3.27
N LEU A 315 1.13 11.55 -4.29
CA LEU A 315 1.44 11.26 -5.70
C LEU A 315 1.26 12.50 -6.58
N CYS A 316 2.18 12.77 -7.50
CA CYS A 316 2.04 13.85 -8.47
C CYS A 316 2.07 13.31 -9.90
N PHE A 317 1.07 13.64 -10.70
CA PHE A 317 1.00 13.29 -12.12
C PHE A 317 1.89 14.18 -12.98
N LYS A 318 2.49 13.63 -14.03
CA LYS A 318 3.56 14.27 -14.82
C LYS A 318 3.39 14.08 -16.33
N ALA A 319 3.48 15.19 -17.07
CA ALA A 319 3.71 15.22 -18.52
C ALA A 319 5.10 15.83 -18.78
N GLY A 320 6.11 14.98 -18.92
CA GLY A 320 7.51 15.40 -18.87
C GLY A 320 7.86 16.07 -17.53
N ARG A 321 8.31 17.33 -17.56
CA ARG A 321 8.60 18.11 -16.34
C ARG A 321 7.35 18.69 -15.67
N LEU A 322 6.29 18.94 -16.43
CA LEU A 322 5.08 19.63 -15.96
C LEU A 322 4.21 18.73 -15.08
N SER A 323 3.60 19.30 -14.05
CA SER A 323 2.63 18.61 -13.19
C SER A 323 1.22 18.76 -13.73
N ILE A 324 0.45 17.66 -13.71
CA ILE A 324 -0.94 17.60 -14.13
C ILE A 324 -1.82 17.62 -12.86
N PRO A 325 -2.84 18.49 -12.76
CA PRO A 325 -3.80 18.47 -11.66
C PRO A 325 -4.51 17.10 -11.53
N PRO A 326 -4.68 16.56 -10.31
CA PRO A 326 -5.36 15.28 -10.10
C PRO A 326 -6.80 15.22 -10.62
N SER A 327 -7.56 16.32 -10.55
CA SER A 327 -8.92 16.42 -11.09
C SER A 327 -8.98 16.10 -12.58
N ILE A 328 -8.05 16.67 -13.37
CA ILE A 328 -7.93 16.40 -14.81
C ILE A 328 -7.66 14.91 -15.07
N VAL A 329 -6.76 14.29 -14.29
CA VAL A 329 -6.40 12.87 -14.48
C VAL A 329 -7.51 11.93 -14.02
N LEU A 330 -8.27 12.28 -13.00
CA LEU A 330 -9.44 11.51 -12.54
C LEU A 330 -10.56 11.59 -13.59
N ALA A 331 -10.99 12.79 -13.98
CA ALA A 331 -12.05 12.95 -14.97
C ALA A 331 -11.66 12.35 -16.33
N SER A 332 -10.39 12.47 -16.76
CA SER A 332 -9.91 11.88 -18.01
C SER A 332 -9.78 10.35 -17.98
N ASN A 333 -9.86 9.70 -16.82
CA ASN A 333 -9.96 8.23 -16.71
C ASN A 333 -11.40 7.75 -16.43
N GLY A 334 -12.38 8.65 -16.50
CA GLY A 334 -13.81 8.31 -16.50
C GLY A 334 -14.49 8.39 -15.15
N PHE A 335 -13.78 8.84 -14.11
CA PHE A 335 -14.38 9.13 -12.81
C PHE A 335 -15.36 10.30 -12.91
N THR A 336 -16.47 10.20 -12.16
CA THR A 336 -17.57 11.17 -12.17
C THR A 336 -18.28 11.18 -10.82
N THR A 337 -19.07 12.22 -10.57
CA THR A 337 -20.14 12.21 -9.58
C THR A 337 -21.14 11.11 -9.98
N PRO A 338 -21.54 10.21 -9.05
CA PRO A 338 -22.43 9.10 -9.38
C PRO A 338 -23.87 9.59 -9.63
N THR A 339 -24.48 9.16 -10.73
CA THR A 339 -25.87 9.49 -11.08
C THR A 339 -26.91 8.77 -10.22
N SER A 340 -26.53 7.69 -9.54
CA SER A 340 -27.31 7.13 -8.42
C SER A 340 -26.41 6.33 -7.46
N SER A 341 -26.83 6.21 -6.20
CA SER A 341 -26.02 5.69 -5.09
C SER A 341 -25.88 4.16 -5.10
N ARG A 342 -24.92 3.60 -5.87
CA ARG A 342 -24.67 2.14 -5.91
C ARG A 342 -23.18 1.79 -5.83
N ARG A 343 -22.71 1.57 -4.59
CA ARG A 343 -21.34 1.15 -4.24
C ARG A 343 -20.83 -0.03 -5.08
N VAL A 344 -19.83 0.18 -5.92
CA VAL A 344 -19.26 -0.88 -6.79
C VAL A 344 -18.13 -1.66 -6.08
N THR A 345 -18.48 -2.76 -5.40
CA THR A 345 -17.49 -3.70 -4.83
C THR A 345 -16.83 -4.53 -5.94
N LEU A 346 -15.61 -4.18 -6.33
CA LEU A 346 -14.81 -4.90 -7.33
C LEU A 346 -14.19 -6.19 -6.76
N SER A 347 -15.00 -7.24 -6.65
CA SER A 347 -14.50 -8.60 -6.41
C SER A 347 -13.70 -9.12 -7.62
N SER A 348 -12.69 -9.96 -7.39
CA SER A 348 -11.84 -10.54 -8.45
C SER A 348 -12.52 -11.71 -9.20
N SER A 349 -13.84 -11.64 -9.36
CA SER A 349 -14.66 -12.47 -10.26
C SER A 349 -14.51 -11.94 -11.69
N ARG A 350 -14.45 -12.83 -12.68
CA ARG A 350 -13.99 -12.47 -14.04
C ARG A 350 -15.08 -11.89 -14.95
N ASP A 351 -16.34 -11.95 -14.53
CA ASP A 351 -17.48 -11.97 -15.43
C ASP A 351 -18.48 -10.85 -15.11
N SER A 352 -18.89 -10.11 -16.16
CA SER A 352 -19.82 -8.96 -16.14
C SER A 352 -19.53 -7.86 -15.09
N HIS A 353 -18.67 -6.91 -15.45
CA HIS A 353 -18.82 -5.54 -14.96
C HIS A 353 -20.19 -5.00 -15.42
N PRO A 354 -21.02 -4.40 -14.54
CA PRO A 354 -22.23 -3.71 -14.98
C PRO A 354 -21.84 -2.46 -15.77
N GLN A 355 -22.32 -2.34 -17.00
CA GLN A 355 -22.01 -1.21 -17.88
C GLN A 355 -22.76 0.04 -17.40
N LEU A 356 -22.08 0.84 -16.57
CA LEU A 356 -22.54 2.16 -16.14
C LEU A 356 -22.78 3.08 -17.34
N ALA A 357 -23.75 3.98 -17.23
CA ALA A 357 -23.99 5.00 -18.24
C ALA A 357 -22.74 5.89 -18.40
N LEU A 358 -22.31 6.12 -19.65
CA LEU A 358 -21.10 6.90 -19.93
C LEU A 358 -21.26 8.34 -19.40
N PRO A 359 -20.24 8.90 -18.70
CA PRO A 359 -20.30 10.26 -18.19
C PRO A 359 -20.55 11.31 -19.28
N SER A 360 -21.24 12.40 -18.95
CA SER A 360 -21.52 13.50 -19.89
C SER A 360 -20.24 14.14 -20.46
N HIS A 361 -19.16 14.19 -19.68
CA HIS A 361 -17.85 14.68 -20.13
C HIS A 361 -17.09 13.68 -21.00
N TRP A 362 -17.49 12.41 -21.08
CA TRP A 362 -16.81 11.38 -21.84
C TRP A 362 -16.77 11.69 -23.35
N ALA A 363 -17.84 12.31 -23.87
CA ALA A 363 -17.86 12.83 -25.24
C ALA A 363 -16.86 13.98 -25.48
N LYS A 364 -16.57 14.82 -24.47
CA LYS A 364 -15.52 15.85 -24.54
C LYS A 364 -14.13 15.18 -24.59
N LEU A 365 -13.89 14.17 -23.75
CA LEU A 365 -12.64 13.39 -23.76
C LEU A 365 -12.42 12.63 -25.08
N LYS A 366 -13.45 11.96 -25.61
CA LYS A 366 -13.39 11.24 -26.90
C LYS A 366 -12.86 12.13 -28.04
N ARG A 367 -13.35 13.38 -28.14
CA ARG A 367 -12.87 14.40 -29.11
C ARG A 367 -11.41 14.82 -28.92
N ILE A 368 -10.88 14.77 -27.70
CA ILE A 368 -9.46 15.06 -27.42
C ILE A 368 -8.59 13.85 -27.79
N ALA A 369 -8.98 12.66 -27.35
CA ALA A 369 -8.08 11.51 -27.25
C ALA A 369 -8.21 10.46 -28.39
N PHE A 370 -9.31 10.43 -29.16
CA PHE A 370 -9.61 9.30 -30.06
C PHE A 370 -9.87 9.68 -31.52
N PRO A 371 -9.21 9.00 -32.51
CA PRO A 371 -9.31 9.33 -33.94
C PRO A 371 -10.73 9.33 -34.52
N ALA A 372 -11.62 8.48 -33.99
CA ALA A 372 -13.03 8.43 -34.39
C ALA A 372 -13.77 9.78 -34.23
N HIS A 373 -13.28 10.64 -33.33
CA HIS A 373 -13.85 11.95 -33.02
C HIS A 373 -12.87 13.11 -33.32
N GLY A 374 -11.86 12.87 -34.18
CA GLY A 374 -10.82 13.85 -34.52
C GLY A 374 -9.72 14.03 -33.47
N GLY A 375 -9.76 13.28 -32.37
CA GLY A 375 -8.76 13.28 -31.31
C GLY A 375 -7.55 12.39 -31.61
N SER A 376 -6.59 12.33 -30.69
CA SER A 376 -5.56 11.29 -30.67
C SER A 376 -4.89 11.18 -29.30
N ILE A 377 -4.24 10.04 -29.03
CA ILE A 377 -3.47 9.84 -27.80
C ILE A 377 -2.33 10.88 -27.68
N ALA A 378 -1.80 11.37 -28.80
CA ALA A 378 -0.83 12.48 -28.81
C ALA A 378 -1.48 13.83 -28.46
N LYS A 379 -2.72 14.10 -28.90
CA LYS A 379 -3.51 15.26 -28.47
C LYS A 379 -3.87 15.19 -26.97
N LEU A 380 -4.16 14.00 -26.44
CA LEU A 380 -4.34 13.79 -24.99
C LEU A 380 -3.05 14.10 -24.20
N TYR A 381 -1.89 13.66 -24.69
CA TYR A 381 -0.61 14.00 -24.06
C TYR A 381 -0.30 15.51 -24.15
N ALA A 382 -0.61 16.16 -25.28
CA ALA A 382 -0.48 17.61 -25.43
C ALA A 382 -1.41 18.39 -24.48
N PHE A 383 -2.66 17.92 -24.30
CA PHE A 383 -3.60 18.44 -23.31
C PHE A 383 -3.01 18.33 -21.90
N TYR A 384 -2.54 17.15 -21.47
CA TYR A 384 -1.84 16.99 -20.18
C TYR A 384 -0.58 17.88 -20.04
N ARG A 385 0.14 18.12 -21.14
CA ARG A 385 1.34 18.98 -21.19
C ARG A 385 1.02 20.49 -21.12
N GLY A 386 -0.24 20.90 -21.11
CA GLY A 386 -0.59 22.30 -20.86
C GLY A 386 -1.89 22.78 -21.46
N GLY A 387 -2.43 22.11 -22.49
CA GLY A 387 -3.65 22.53 -23.19
C GLY A 387 -4.94 22.59 -22.35
N TRP A 388 -4.88 22.17 -21.08
CA TRP A 388 -5.93 22.44 -20.09
C TRP A 388 -5.90 23.88 -19.54
N ARG A 389 -4.78 24.59 -19.65
CA ARG A 389 -4.62 26.01 -19.27
C ARG A 389 -5.24 26.91 -20.31
N ASP A 390 -4.91 26.68 -21.58
CA ASP A 390 -5.52 27.36 -22.73
C ASP A 390 -7.06 27.26 -22.68
N ALA A 391 -7.60 26.13 -22.20
CA ALA A 391 -9.03 25.94 -21.98
C ALA A 391 -9.63 26.73 -20.78
N GLN A 392 -8.82 27.13 -19.81
CA GLN A 392 -9.19 28.05 -18.72
C GLN A 392 -9.09 29.51 -19.17
N ASP A 393 -8.06 29.84 -19.96
CA ASP A 393 -7.76 31.21 -20.39
C ASP A 393 -8.66 31.70 -21.54
N VAL A 394 -9.04 30.82 -22.47
CA VAL A 394 -9.84 31.18 -23.67
C VAL A 394 -11.35 31.30 -23.38
N ASN A 395 -11.89 30.58 -22.41
CA ASN A 395 -13.31 30.59 -22.08
C ASN A 395 -13.55 30.65 -20.57
N ARG A 396 -13.54 31.87 -20.02
CA ARG A 396 -13.82 32.12 -18.58
C ARG A 396 -15.19 31.59 -18.13
N ASP A 397 -16.14 31.52 -19.06
CA ASP A 397 -17.53 31.11 -18.83
C ASP A 397 -17.85 29.68 -19.33
N SER A 398 -16.88 28.95 -19.90
CA SER A 398 -17.09 27.53 -20.23
C SER A 398 -16.78 26.65 -19.04
N GLU A 399 -17.75 25.85 -18.62
CA GLU A 399 -17.59 24.80 -17.62
C GLU A 399 -16.33 23.94 -17.87
N LEU A 400 -15.37 24.06 -16.94
CA LEU A 400 -14.18 23.21 -16.89
C LEU A 400 -14.62 21.77 -16.63
N TRP A 401 -14.70 20.98 -17.70
CA TRP A 401 -15.45 19.71 -17.69
C TRP A 401 -14.93 18.67 -16.70
N TRP A 402 -13.67 18.77 -16.28
CA TRP A 402 -13.07 17.91 -15.25
C TRP A 402 -13.49 18.33 -13.83
N GLU A 403 -13.94 19.57 -13.65
CA GLU A 403 -14.47 20.11 -12.38
C GLU A 403 -15.98 19.84 -12.30
N THR A 404 -16.74 20.05 -13.39
CA THR A 404 -18.15 19.61 -13.47
C THR A 404 -18.28 18.10 -13.21
N ALA A 405 -17.42 17.28 -13.82
CA ALA A 405 -17.42 15.82 -13.64
C ALA A 405 -17.24 15.41 -12.17
N LEU A 406 -16.36 16.10 -11.44
CA LEU A 406 -15.98 15.78 -10.06
C LEU A 406 -16.63 16.72 -9.03
N GLY A 407 -17.66 17.46 -9.42
CA GLY A 407 -18.36 18.43 -8.59
C GLY A 407 -19.29 17.80 -7.54
N GLY A 408 -20.28 18.57 -7.08
CA GLY A 408 -21.35 18.10 -6.20
C GLY A 408 -20.85 17.26 -5.01
N TYR A 409 -21.37 16.03 -4.89
CA TYR A 409 -20.97 15.10 -3.82
C TYR A 409 -19.46 14.78 -3.82
N VAL A 410 -18.84 14.63 -5.00
CA VAL A 410 -17.42 14.27 -5.10
C VAL A 410 -16.54 15.42 -4.62
N GLU A 411 -16.86 16.67 -4.97
CA GLU A 411 -16.12 17.84 -4.49
C GLU A 411 -16.31 18.08 -2.99
N VAL A 412 -17.52 17.91 -2.47
CA VAL A 412 -17.80 18.00 -1.02
C VAL A 412 -17.02 16.93 -0.25
N HIS A 413 -17.05 15.67 -0.69
CA HIS A 413 -16.31 14.57 -0.06
C HIS A 413 -14.80 14.78 -0.16
N ARG A 414 -14.30 15.24 -1.31
CA ARG A 414 -12.88 15.60 -1.51
C ARG A 414 -12.45 16.69 -0.53
N SER A 415 -13.22 17.76 -0.39
CA SER A 415 -12.88 18.90 0.48
C SER A 415 -12.85 18.51 1.95
N ALA A 416 -13.82 17.72 2.42
CA ALA A 416 -13.83 17.14 3.76
C ALA A 416 -12.61 16.23 4.01
N ALA A 417 -12.42 15.19 3.19
CA ALA A 417 -11.32 14.24 3.35
C ALA A 417 -9.92 14.87 3.14
N LEU A 418 -9.81 15.96 2.37
CA LEU A 418 -8.56 16.74 2.29
C LEU A 418 -8.29 17.48 3.60
N THR A 419 -9.33 17.95 4.29
CA THR A 419 -9.20 18.65 5.58
C THR A 419 -8.70 17.71 6.67
N ASP A 420 -9.22 16.49 6.75
CA ASP A 420 -8.71 15.44 7.64
C ASP A 420 -7.23 15.10 7.36
N LEU A 421 -6.81 15.16 6.09
CA LEU A 421 -5.43 14.93 5.66
C LEU A 421 -4.49 16.13 5.88
N ARG A 422 -4.98 17.33 6.24
CA ARG A 422 -4.13 18.52 6.45
C ARG A 422 -3.18 18.36 7.63
N GLY A 423 -3.67 17.88 8.79
CA GLY A 423 -2.81 17.70 9.97
C GLY A 423 -1.63 16.76 9.70
N LEU A 424 -1.82 15.74 8.86
CA LEU A 424 -0.73 14.91 8.36
C LEU A 424 0.21 15.71 7.43
N GLN A 425 -0.32 16.46 6.46
CA GLN A 425 0.52 17.31 5.60
C GLN A 425 1.37 18.31 6.38
N GLU A 426 0.77 19.01 7.34
CA GLU A 426 1.40 20.06 8.14
C GLU A 426 2.55 19.48 8.97
N GLY A 427 2.33 18.37 9.69
CA GLY A 427 3.40 17.68 10.42
C GLY A 427 4.58 17.23 9.55
N LEU A 428 4.31 16.89 8.27
CA LEU A 428 5.33 16.49 7.30
C LEU A 428 6.04 17.66 6.61
N GLU A 429 5.43 18.84 6.63
CA GLU A 429 6.05 20.08 6.17
C GLU A 429 6.92 20.68 7.29
N CYS A 430 6.47 20.61 8.55
CA CYS A 430 7.32 20.85 9.73
C CYS A 430 8.52 19.90 9.82
N ALA A 431 8.36 18.62 9.44
CA ALA A 431 9.45 17.64 9.40
C ALA A 431 10.52 17.90 8.32
N ARG A 432 10.36 18.95 7.49
CA ARG A 432 11.40 19.44 6.54
C ARG A 432 12.19 20.64 7.08
N SER A 433 11.78 21.21 8.20
CA SER A 433 12.50 22.28 8.91
C SER A 433 13.28 21.76 10.14
N LEU A 434 13.41 20.44 10.25
CA LEU A 434 14.31 19.72 11.15
C LEU A 434 15.61 19.35 10.40
#